data_AF-A0A1F6HCT2-F1
#
_entry.id   AF-A0A1F6HCT2-F1
#
_cell.length_a   1.000
_cell.length_b   1.000
_cell.length_c   1.000
_cell.angle_alpha   90.00
_cell.angle_beta   90.00
_cell.angle_gamma   90.00
#
_symmetry.space_group_name_H-M   'P 1'
#
loop_
_entity.id
_entity.type
_entity.pdbx_description
1 polymer ?
#
loop_
_entity_poly.entity_id
_entity_poly.type
_entity_poly.pdbx_seq_one_letter_code
_entity_poly.pdbx_strand_id
1 'polypeptide(L)' 'MEDKYISREFQKYGIYLTEELNDYKHKSLYIKLAKTTHRSILEKALTYVSDSNADNKGALFMWKLKELRTAQNGKK' A
#
# COMPACT_ATOMS: atom_id res chain seq x y z
N MET A 1 12.09 13.48 19.47
CA MET A 1 12.90 13.04 18.31
C MET A 1 12.30 11.80 17.60
N GLU A 2 11.11 11.33 17.97
CA GLU A 2 10.56 10.05 17.49
C GLU A 2 9.91 10.13 16.10
N ASP A 3 9.31 11.26 15.74
CA ASP A 3 8.57 11.41 14.48
C ASP A 3 9.44 11.27 13.22
N LYS A 4 10.73 11.61 13.32
CA LYS A 4 11.64 11.58 12.18
C LYS A 4 11.98 10.15 11.75
N TYR A 5 12.04 9.21 12.71
CA TYR A 5 12.30 7.80 12.42
C TYR A 5 11.05 7.16 11.79
N ILE A 6 9.89 7.36 12.41
CA ILE A 6 8.60 6.87 11.93
C ILE A 6 8.27 7.41 10.53
N SER A 7 8.52 8.71 10.27
CA SER A 7 8.31 9.32 8.96
C SER A 7 9.21 8.72 7.86
N ARG A 8 10.46 8.37 8.20
CA ARG A 8 11.39 7.73 7.27
C ARG A 8 10.95 6.31 6.92
N GLU A 9 10.39 5.57 7.87
CA GLU A 9 9.88 4.22 7.61
C GLU A 9 8.68 4.25 6.65
N PHE A 10 7.73 5.17 6.85
CA PHE A 10 6.61 5.32 5.92
C PHE A 10 7.04 5.74 4.52
N GLN A 11 8.04 6.62 4.41
CA GLN A 11 8.59 7.01 3.12
C GLN A 11 9.27 5.83 2.42
N LYS A 12 10.10 5.07 3.13
CA LYS A 12 10.75 3.86 2.59
C LYS A 12 9.72 2.83 2.13
N TYR A 13 8.70 2.57 2.96
CA TYR A 13 7.66 1.61 2.61
C TYR A 13 6.80 2.07 1.44
N GLY A 14 6.49 3.37 1.36
CA GLY A 14 5.80 3.95 0.20
C GLY A 14 6.60 3.85 -1.10
N ILE A 15 7.93 4.01 -1.03
CA ILE A 15 8.82 3.79 -2.18
C ILE A 15 8.81 2.31 -2.56
N TYR A 16 8.95 1.40 -1.60
CA TYR A 16 8.88 -0.03 -1.85
C TYR A 16 7.58 -0.44 -2.55
N LEU A 17 6.41 0.04 -2.08
CA LEU A 17 5.13 -0.19 -2.76
C LEU A 17 5.12 0.32 -4.21
N THR A 18 5.77 1.46 -4.45
CA THR A 18 5.86 2.06 -5.79
C THR A 18 6.67 1.18 -6.75
N GLU A 19 7.80 0.64 -6.26
CA GLU A 19 8.71 -0.22 -7.02
C GLU A 19 8.04 -1.55 -7.33
N GLU A 20 7.44 -2.21 -6.33
CA GLU A 20 6.77 -3.51 -6.50
C GLU A 20 5.57 -3.46 -7.45
N LEU A 21 4.83 -2.34 -7.44
CA LEU A 21 3.71 -2.11 -8.34
C LEU A 21 4.13 -1.53 -9.70
N ASN A 22 5.41 -1.22 -9.87
CA ASN A 22 5.98 -0.52 -11.02
C ASN A 22 5.17 0.74 -11.40
N ASP A 23 4.74 1.51 -10.40
CA ASP A 23 3.79 2.62 -10.56
C ASP A 23 4.34 3.94 -10.01
N TYR A 24 5.49 4.35 -10.54
CA TYR A 24 6.23 5.55 -10.12
C TYR A 24 5.44 6.85 -10.25
N LYS A 25 4.49 6.94 -11.20
CA LYS A 25 3.61 8.11 -11.36
C LYS A 25 2.75 8.38 -10.12
N HIS A 26 2.48 7.38 -9.29
CA HIS A 26 1.67 7.51 -8.08
C HIS A 26 2.49 7.36 -6.78
N LYS A 27 3.82 7.53 -6.83
CA LYS A 27 4.70 7.44 -5.65
C LYS A 27 4.18 8.19 -4.41
N SER A 28 3.73 9.43 -4.59
CA SER A 28 3.21 10.26 -3.50
C SER A 28 1.94 9.67 -2.86
N LEU A 29 1.10 8.98 -3.65
CA LEU A 29 -0.06 8.26 -3.16
C LEU A 29 0.37 7.10 -2.26
N TYR A 30 1.33 6.28 -2.69
CA TYR A 30 1.79 5.14 -1.91
C TYR A 30 2.47 5.53 -0.60
N ILE A 31 3.25 6.62 -0.59
CA ILE A 31 3.80 7.19 0.65
C ILE A 31 2.70 7.67 1.59
N LYS A 32 1.65 8.33 1.07
CA LYS A 32 0.51 8.75 1.87
C LYS A 32 -0.24 7.55 2.46
N LEU A 33 -0.42 6.49 1.67
CA LEU A 33 -1.05 5.25 2.14
C LEU A 33 -0.22 4.60 3.25
N ALA A 34 1.09 4.48 3.08
CA ALA A 34 1.99 3.96 4.11
C ALA A 34 1.91 4.74 5.43
N LYS A 35 1.74 6.06 5.37
CA LYS A 35 1.60 6.92 6.56
C LYS A 35 0.24 6.81 7.25
N THR A 36 -0.82 6.53 6.51
CA THR A 36 -2.21 6.66 7.00
C THR A 36 -2.94 5.33 7.16
N THR A 37 -2.39 4.26 6.60
CA THR A 37 -3.00 2.93 6.59
C THR A 37 -2.07 1.95 7.31
N HIS A 38 -2.66 1.07 8.13
CA HIS A 38 -1.89 0.08 8.86
C HIS A 38 -1.13 -0.84 7.90
N ARG A 39 0.17 -1.03 8.16
CA ARG A 39 1.10 -1.77 7.29
C ARG A 39 0.59 -3.16 6.93
N SER A 40 0.01 -3.88 7.90
CA SER A 40 -0.53 -5.23 7.68
C SER A 40 -1.64 -5.30 6.61
N ILE A 41 -2.38 -4.21 6.35
CA ILE A 41 -3.40 -4.18 5.29
C ILE A 41 -2.72 -3.97 3.93
N LEU A 42 -1.73 -3.07 3.88
CA LEU A 42 -0.97 -2.79 2.67
C LEU A 42 -0.17 -4.01 2.22
N GLU A 43 0.46 -4.73 3.15
CA GLU A 43 1.19 -5.96 2.85
C GLU A 43 0.26 -7.04 2.29
N LYS A 44 -0.92 -7.24 2.90
CA LYS A 44 -1.92 -8.19 2.37
C LYS A 44 -2.38 -7.83 0.95
N ALA A 45 -2.59 -6.54 0.67
CA ALA A 45 -2.95 -6.08 -0.68
C ALA A 45 -1.79 -6.31 -1.65
N LEU A 46 -0.55 -6.04 -1.23
CA LEU A 46 0.64 -6.19 -2.05
C LEU A 46 0.90 -7.66 -2.39
N THR A 47 0.85 -8.58 -1.42
CA THR A 47 1.02 -10.03 -1.64
C THR A 47 0.03 -10.53 -2.69
N TYR A 48 -1.24 -10.13 -2.59
CA TYR A 48 -2.26 -10.51 -3.56
C TYR A 48 -1.95 -10.04 -4.99
N VAL A 49 -1.37 -8.84 -5.14
CA VAL A 49 -1.03 -8.27 -6.44
C VAL A 49 0.29 -8.83 -6.98
N SER A 50 1.23 -9.16 -6.11
CA SER A 50 2.53 -9.71 -6.49
C SER A 50 2.37 -11.02 -7.26
N ASP A 51 1.46 -11.88 -6.81
CA ASP A 51 1.12 -13.15 -7.45
C ASP A 51 0.22 -12.99 -8.70
N SER A 52 -0.18 -11.76 -9.05
CA SER A 52 -1.08 -11.51 -10.17
C SER A 52 -0.35 -11.17 -11.47
N ASN A 53 -0.89 -11.66 -12.59
CA ASN A 53 -0.47 -11.30 -13.94
C ASN A 53 -1.21 -10.06 -14.49
N ALA A 54 -1.68 -9.18 -13.61
CA ALA A 54 -2.48 -8.03 -14.02
C ALA A 54 -1.64 -7.00 -14.80
N ASP A 55 -2.17 -6.50 -15.90
CA ASP A 55 -1.54 -5.45 -16.73
C ASP A 55 -1.35 -4.15 -15.94
N ASN A 56 -2.22 -3.88 -14.97
CA ASN A 56 -2.16 -2.71 -14.10
C ASN A 56 -2.20 -3.11 -12.62
N LYS A 57 -1.02 -3.44 -12.08
CA LYS A 57 -0.82 -3.80 -10.69
C LYS A 57 -1.25 -2.70 -9.71
N GLY A 58 -0.99 -1.43 -10.04
CA GLY A 58 -1.41 -0.29 -9.21
C GLY A 58 -2.93 -0.21 -9.02
N ALA A 59 -3.71 -0.38 -10.10
CA ALA A 59 -5.16 -0.40 -10.04
C ALA A 59 -5.69 -1.61 -9.23
N LEU A 60 -5.12 -2.80 -9.46
CA LEU A 60 -5.49 -4.00 -8.70
C LEU A 60 -5.18 -3.86 -7.21
N PHE A 61 -4.04 -3.25 -6.87
CA PHE A 61 -3.67 -2.94 -5.50
C PHE A 61 -4.70 -2.03 -4.83
N MET A 62 -5.09 -0.95 -5.49
CA MET A 62 -6.09 -0.03 -4.95
C MET A 62 -7.45 -0.69 -4.78
N TRP A 63 -7.86 -1.54 -5.71
CA TRP A 63 -9.09 -2.33 -5.60
C TRP A 63 -9.02 -3.28 -4.39
N LYS A 64 -7.93 -4.06 -4.26
CA LYS A 64 -7.77 -5.02 -3.16
C LYS A 64 -7.68 -4.33 -1.81
N LEU A 65 -7.00 -3.19 -1.75
CA LEU A 65 -6.91 -2.36 -0.55
C LEU A 65 -8.30 -1.88 -0.09
N LYS A 66 -9.16 -1.47 -1.04
CA LYS A 66 -10.55 -1.08 -0.73
C LYS A 66 -11.36 -2.26 -0.19
N GLU A 67 -11.23 -3.43 -0.80
CA GLU A 67 -11.89 -4.67 -0.35
C GLU A 67 -11.48 -5.02 1.09
N LEU A 68 -10.18 -5.04 1.40
CA LEU A 68 -9.65 -5.37 2.73
C LEU A 68 -10.10 -4.38 3.80
N ARG A 69 -10.17 -3.08 3.47
CA ARG A 69 -10.68 -2.04 4.38
C ARG A 69 -12.17 -2.22 4.66
N THR A 70 -12.95 -2.56 3.64
CA THR A 70 -14.39 -2.81 3.78
C THR A 70 -14.65 -4.06 4.62
N ALA A 71 -13.89 -5.14 4.37
CA ALA A 71 -13.99 -6.38 5.14
C ALA A 71 -13.64 -6.21 6.63
N GLN A 72 -12.73 -5.30 6.98
CA GLN A 72 -12.48 -4.95 8.39
C GLN A 72 -13.62 -4.17 9.01
N ASN A 73 -14.24 -3.25 8.27
CA ASN A 73 -15.35 -2.44 8.79
C ASN A 73 -16.66 -3.22 8.91
N GLY A 74 -16.89 -4.23 8.05
CA GLY A 74 -18.08 -5.09 8.06
C GLY A 74 -18.04 -6.24 9.06
N LYS A 75 -16.93 -6.43 9.79
CA LYS A 75 -16.80 -7.41 10.89
C LYS A 75 -17.28 -6.84 12.24
N LYS A 76 -18.15 -5.84 12.21
CA LYS A 76 -18.67 -5.17 13.40
C LYS A 76 -20.05 -5.69 13.76
#